data_AF-A0A5K0XLR3-F1
#
_entry.id   AF-A0A5K0XLR3-F1
#
_cell.length_a   1.000
_cell.length_b   1.000
_cell.length_c   1.000
_cell.angle_alpha   90.00
_cell.angle_beta   90.00
_cell.angle_gamma   90.00
#
_symmetry.space_group_name_H-M   'P 1'
#
loop_
_entity.id
_entity.type
_entity.pdbx_description
1 polymer ?
#
loop_
_entity_poly.entity_id
_entity_poly.type
_entity_poly.pdbx_seq_one_letter_code
_entity_poly.pdbx_strand_id
1 'polypeptide(L)' 'ISTAAKLLGCKVQDLMLALSTRKIRAGSDNIVQKLTMAQ' A
#
# COMPACT_ATOMS: atom_id res chain seq x y z
N ILE A 1 -5.25 -8.32 -8.32
CA ILE A 1 -5.20 -8.13 -6.84
C ILE A 1 -6.39 -8.74 -6.07
N SER A 2 -7.59 -8.89 -6.66
CA SER A 2 -8.77 -9.43 -5.95
C SER A 2 -8.58 -10.85 -5.40
N THR A 3 -8.01 -11.76 -6.20
CA THR A 3 -7.70 -13.12 -5.75
C THR A 3 -6.67 -13.11 -4.62
N ALA A 4 -5.64 -12.27 -4.72
CA ALA A 4 -4.63 -12.12 -3.68
C ALA A 4 -5.25 -11.59 -2.37
N ALA A 5 -6.10 -10.58 -2.42
CA ALA A 5 -6.81 -10.07 -1.24
C ALA A 5 -7.67 -11.15 -0.57
N LYS A 6 -8.38 -11.96 -1.37
CA LYS A 6 -9.18 -13.08 -0.88
C LYS A 6 -8.33 -14.17 -0.21
N LEU A 7 -7.17 -14.50 -0.79
CA LEU A 7 -6.24 -15.49 -0.22
C LEU A 7 -5.55 -14.97 1.04
N LEU A 8 -5.27 -13.67 1.11
CA LEU A 8 -4.67 -12.99 2.27
C LEU A 8 -5.70 -12.63 3.35
N GLY A 9 -7.00 -12.82 3.11
CA GLY A 9 -8.06 -12.47 4.05
C GLY A 9 -8.19 -10.96 4.30
N CYS A 10 -7.79 -10.11 3.34
CA CYS A 10 -7.86 -8.65 3.46
C CYS A 10 -8.79 -8.03 2.42
N LYS A 11 -9.18 -6.77 2.62
CA LYS A 11 -9.99 -6.05 1.63
C LYS A 11 -9.12 -5.65 0.45
N VAL A 12 -9.72 -5.68 -0.74
CA VAL A 12 -9.04 -5.25 -1.98
C VAL A 12 -8.58 -3.81 -1.90
N GLN A 13 -9.35 -2.92 -1.24
CA GLN A 13 -8.96 -1.51 -1.08
C GLN A 13 -7.72 -1.37 -0.19
N ASP A 14 -7.63 -2.14 0.90
CA ASP A 14 -6.47 -2.10 1.81
C ASP A 14 -5.21 -2.62 1.10
N LEU A 15 -5.35 -3.70 0.33
CA LEU A 15 -4.25 -4.24 -0.46
C LEU A 15 -3.80 -3.25 -1.54
N MET A 16 -4.75 -2.60 -2.22
CA MET A 16 -4.43 -1.57 -3.21
C MET A 16 -3.71 -0.37 -2.57
N LEU A 17 -4.17 0.08 -1.40
CA LEU A 17 -3.52 1.19 -0.67
C LEU A 17 -2.09 0.81 -0.26
N ALA A 18 -1.90 -0.40 0.27
CA ALA A 18 -0.59 -0.90 0.67
C ALA A 18 0.38 -1.04 -0.53
N LEU A 19 -0.13 -1.44 -1.71
CA LEU A 19 0.68 -1.59 -2.92
C LEU A 19 0.95 -0.26 -3.64
N SER A 20 0.10 0.74 -3.46
CA SER A 20 0.21 2.04 -4.13
C SER A 20 0.82 3.13 -3.26
N THR A 21 1.15 2.83 -2.00
CA THR A 21 1.76 3.79 -1.08
C THR A 21 2.92 3.15 -0.33
N ARG A 22 3.91 3.97 0.01
CA ARG A 22 4.94 3.61 0.98
C ARG A 22 4.91 4.59 2.14
N LYS A 23 4.99 4.06 3.36
CA LYS A 23 5.12 4.87 4.58
C LYS A 23 6.60 5.07 4.88
N ILE A 24 7.02 6.31 4.98
CA ILE A 24 8.40 6.72 5.28
C ILE A 24 8.39 7.36 6.65
N ARG A 25 9.31 6.94 7.52
CA ARG A 25 9.55 7.66 8.77
C ARG A 25 10.68 8.66 8.53
N ALA A 26 10.38 9.95 8.69
CA ALA A 26 11.34 11.04 8.57
C ALA A 26 11.49 11.71 9.95
N GLY A 27 12.50 11.30 10.71
CA GLY A 27 12.64 11.71 12.11
C GLY A 27 11.45 11.24 12.96
N SER A 28 10.72 12.18 13.55
CA SER A 28 9.48 11.94 14.31
C SER A 28 8.23 11.77 13.43
N ASP A 29 8.29 12.17 12.16
CA ASP A 29 7.14 12.23 11.27
C ASP A 29 6.96 10.96 10.45
N ASN A 30 5.71 10.66 10.09
CA ASN A 30 5.36 9.58 9.18
C ASN A 30 4.73 10.15 7.91
N ILE A 31 5.43 10.03 6.80
CA ILE A 31 5.03 10.52 5.49
C ILE A 31 4.46 9.36 4.68
N VAL A 32 3.26 9.51 4.14
CA VAL A 32 2.68 8.55 3.19
C VAL A 32 2.92 9.07 1.78
N GLN A 33 3.75 8.36 1.02
CA GLN A 33 4.06 8.70 -0.36
C GLN A 33 3.35 7.72 -1.31
N LYS A 34 2.57 8.24 -2.28
CA LYS A 34 2.04 7.42 -3.37
C LYS A 34 3.18 7.00 -4.30
N LEU A 35 3.18 5.72 -4.67
CA LEU A 35 4.10 5.16 -5.65
C LEU A 35 3.57 5.53 -7.04
N THR A 36 4.37 6.24 -7.83
CA THR A 36 4.13 6.42 -9.26
C THR A 36 4.50 5.13 -9.97
N MET A 37 3.67 4.67 -10.91
CA MET A 37 3.95 3.47 -11.70
C MET A 37 5.18 3.69 -12.59
N ALA A 38 6.37 3.37 -12.09
CA ALA A 38 7.40 2.80 -12.95
C ALA A 38 7.14 1.28 -12.92
N GLN A 39 6.61 0.78 -14.04
CA GLN A 39 6.36 -0.66 -14.23
C GLN A 39 7.68 -1.38 -14.50
#